data_AF-A0A1X1R183-F1
#
_entry.id   AF-A0A1X1R183-F1
#
_cell.length_a   1.000
_cell.length_b   1.000
_cell.length_c   1.000
_cell.angle_alpha   90.00
_cell.angle_beta   90.00
_cell.angle_gamma   90.00
#
_symmetry.space_group_name_H-M   'P 1'
#
loop_
_entity.id
_entity.type
_entity.pdbx_description
1 polymer ?
#
loop_
_entity_poly.entity_id
_entity_poly.type
_entity_poly.pdbx_seq_one_letter_code
_entity_poly.pdbx_strand_id
1 'polypeptide(L)' 'MAKRYPVEQRERAVKVVLDHLQEYRSVYAACQSIGPKVGVGAESLRRWVLPAQVEAAQRHGVTRYCESD' A
#
# COMPACT_ATOMS: atom_id res chain seq x y z
N MET A 1 -13.47 23.93 1.53
CA MET A 1 -13.65 22.76 0.65
C MET A 1 -12.56 21.75 0.97
N ALA A 2 -12.90 20.58 1.48
CA ALA A 2 -11.92 19.56 1.81
C ALA A 2 -11.18 19.17 0.52
N LYS A 3 -9.87 19.44 0.44
CA LYS A 3 -8.98 18.88 -0.59
C LYS A 3 -8.94 17.37 -0.38
N ARG A 4 -10.01 16.69 -0.79
CA ARG A 4 -10.08 15.23 -0.87
C ARG A 4 -9.08 14.86 -1.96
N TYR A 5 -7.97 14.27 -1.55
CA TYR A 5 -7.13 13.56 -2.50
C TYR A 5 -8.03 12.59 -3.28
N PRO A 6 -8.00 12.60 -4.62
CA PRO A 6 -8.81 11.70 -5.40
C PRO A 6 -8.47 10.27 -5.01
N VAL A 7 -9.49 9.42 -4.88
CA VAL A 7 -9.34 8.01 -4.48
C VAL A 7 -8.35 7.29 -5.40
N GLU A 8 -8.39 7.64 -6.69
CA GLU A 8 -7.49 7.15 -7.72
C GLU A 8 -6.01 7.43 -7.41
N GLN A 9 -5.69 8.60 -6.86
CA GLN A 9 -4.31 8.96 -6.49
C GLN A 9 -3.85 8.13 -5.29
N ARG A 10 -4.73 7.94 -4.30
CA ARG A 10 -4.45 7.09 -3.15
C ARG A 10 -4.21 5.65 -3.58
N GLU A 11 -5.11 5.07 -4.37
CA GLU A 11 -5.02 3.68 -4.80
C GLU A 11 -3.80 3.45 -5.69
N ARG A 12 -3.52 4.35 -6.62
CA ARG A 12 -2.31 4.29 -7.45
C ARG A 12 -1.05 4.34 -6.59
N ALA A 13 -0.98 5.28 -5.64
CA ALA A 13 0.20 5.42 -4.79
C ALA A 13 0.41 4.18 -3.89
N VAL A 14 -0.65 3.67 -3.27
CA VAL A 14 -0.59 2.44 -2.46
C VAL A 14 -0.14 1.25 -3.29
N LYS A 15 -0.71 1.07 -4.48
CA LYS A 15 -0.36 -0.05 -5.37
C LYS A 15 1.10 0.00 -5.77
N VAL A 16 1.62 1.17 -6.16
CA VAL A 16 3.04 1.36 -6.51
C VAL A 16 3.95 1.06 -5.31
N VAL A 17 3.57 1.48 -4.10
CA VAL A 17 4.36 1.19 -2.90
C VAL A 17 4.36 -0.31 -2.58
N LEU A 18 3.22 -0.99 -2.64
CA LEU A 18 3.12 -2.43 -2.36
C LEU A 18 3.91 -3.25 -3.39
N ASP A 19 3.81 -2.88 -4.66
CA ASP A 19 4.52 -3.54 -5.76
C ASP A 19 6.05 -3.41 -5.61
N HIS A 20 6.55 -2.22 -5.25
CA HIS A 20 7.99 -2.06 -5.04
C HIS A 20 8.42 -2.41 -3.60
N LEU A 21 7.49 -2.73 -2.69
CA LEU A 21 7.80 -2.91 -1.27
C LEU A 21 8.80 -4.03 -1.03
N GLN A 22 8.75 -5.06 -1.87
CA GLN A 22 9.67 -6.20 -1.89
C GLN A 22 11.10 -5.82 -2.29
N GLU A 23 11.28 -4.73 -3.03
CA GLU A 23 12.61 -4.21 -3.41
C GLU A 23 13.21 -3.30 -2.32
N TYR A 24 12.37 -2.79 -1.40
CA TYR A 24 12.81 -1.95 -0.29
C TYR A 24 12.85 -2.73 1.03
N ARG A 25 13.79 -2.37 1.90
CA ARG A 25 13.92 -3.03 3.21
C ARG A 25 12.73 -2.73 4.16
N SER A 26 11.92 -1.72 3.87
CA SER A 26 10.82 -1.26 4.74
C SER A 26 9.81 -0.39 4.01
N VAL A 27 8.55 -0.43 4.47
CA VAL A 27 7.46 0.46 4.02
C VAL A 27 7.87 1.93 4.09
N TYR A 28 8.58 2.34 5.15
CA TYR A 28 9.02 3.71 5.32
C TYR A 28 9.97 4.18 4.20
N ALA A 29 10.95 3.35 3.83
CA ALA A 29 11.89 3.64 2.76
C ALA A 29 11.16 3.74 1.41
N ALA A 30 10.25 2.80 1.13
CA ALA A 30 9.42 2.84 -0.08
C ALA A 30 8.56 4.11 -0.14
N CYS A 31 7.86 4.46 0.96
CA CYS A 31 7.04 5.67 1.03
C CYS A 31 7.85 6.96 0.85
N GLN A 32 9.07 7.01 1.38
CA GLN A 32 9.92 8.20 1.27
C GLN A 32 10.48 8.37 -0.15
N SER A 33 10.80 7.28 -0.84
CA SER A 33 11.24 7.31 -2.25
C SER A 33 10.10 7.48 -3.25
N ILE A 34 8.89 6.96 -2.95
CA ILE A 34 7.73 6.97 -3.87
C ILE A 34 6.85 8.20 -3.65
N GLY A 35 6.72 8.69 -2.41
CA GLY A 35 5.94 9.88 -2.05
C GLY A 35 6.15 11.08 -2.99
N PRO A 36 7.39 11.55 -3.21
CA PRO A 36 7.64 12.66 -4.14
C PRO A 36 7.32 12.31 -5.61
N LYS A 37 7.40 11.04 -6.02
CA LYS A 37 7.06 10.60 -7.39
C LYS A 37 5.57 10.66 -7.68
N VAL A 38 4.74 10.43 -6.67
CA VAL A 38 3.26 10.46 -6.79
C VAL A 38 2.65 11.78 -6.31
N GLY A 39 3.47 12.70 -5.79
CA GLY A 39 3.00 13.98 -5.24
C GLY A 39 2.25 13.84 -3.91
N VAL A 40 2.53 12.79 -3.13
CA VAL A 40 1.86 12.51 -1.85
C VAL A 40 2.90 12.51 -0.74
N GLY A 41 2.58 13.14 0.40
CA GLY A 41 3.44 13.11 1.58
C GLY A 41 3.66 11.68 2.10
N ALA A 42 4.90 11.35 2.47
CA ALA A 42 5.27 10.01 2.92
C ALA A 42 4.44 9.51 4.13
N GLU A 43 4.06 10.42 5.04
CA GLU A 43 3.17 10.09 6.17
C GLU A 43 1.75 9.71 5.73
N SER A 44 1.15 10.47 4.81
CA SER A 44 -0.18 10.16 4.26
C SER A 44 -0.16 8.82 3.53
N LEU A 45 0.88 8.60 2.74
CA LEU A 45 1.10 7.36 2.01
C LEU A 45 1.24 6.17 2.96
N ARG A 46 2.02 6.30 4.04
CA ARG A 46 2.16 5.27 5.07
C ARG A 46 0.82 4.91 5.72
N ARG A 47 -0.02 5.90 6.04
CA ARG A 47 -1.37 5.64 6.60
C ARG A 47 -2.27 4.86 5.65
N TRP A 48 -2.06 4.98 4.33
CA TRP A 48 -2.83 4.24 3.34
C TRP A 48 -2.25 2.85 3.04
N VAL A 49 -0.92 2.71 3.07
CA VAL A 49 -0.23 1.45 2.79
C VAL A 49 -0.40 0.44 3.93
N LEU A 50 -0.44 0.88 5.18
CA LEU A 50 -0.65 0.01 6.35
C LEU A 50 -1.89 -0.90 6.22
N PRO A 51 -3.12 -0.37 6.03
CA PRO A 51 -4.29 -1.22 5.86
C PRO A 51 -4.21 -2.07 4.59
N ALA A 52 -3.70 -1.51 3.49
CA ALA A 52 -3.58 -2.24 2.22
C ALA A 52 -2.59 -3.40 2.28
N GLN A 53 -1.54 -3.29 3.10
CA GLN A 53 -0.57 -4.37 3.32
C GLN A 53 -1.21 -5.52 4.11
N VAL A 54 -2.06 -5.22 5.10
CA VAL A 54 -2.84 -6.22 5.83
C VAL A 54 -3.83 -6.91 4.89
N GLU A 55 -4.56 -6.16 4.07
CA GLU A 55 -5.48 -6.73 3.07
C GLU A 55 -4.76 -7.59 2.03
N ALA A 56 -3.58 -7.16 1.57
CA ALA A 56 -2.74 -7.95 0.67
C ALA A 56 -2.25 -9.24 1.34
N ALA A 57 -1.75 -9.17 2.57
CA ALA A 57 -1.31 -10.34 3.34
C ALA A 57 -2.47 -11.30 3.60
N GLN A 58 -3.67 -10.77 3.91
CA GLN A 58 -4.88 -11.56 4.06
C GLN A 58 -5.18 -12.31 2.77
N ARG A 59 -5.23 -11.62 1.61
CA ARG A 59 -5.50 -12.27 0.31
C ARG A 59 -4.45 -13.30 -0.08
N HIS A 60 -3.18 -13.08 0.24
CA HIS A 60 -2.12 -14.04 -0.04
C HIS A 60 -2.11 -15.25 0.93
N GLY A 61 -2.84 -15.20 2.04
CA GLY A 61 -2.85 -16.24 3.08
C GLY A 61 -4.05 -17.20 3.08
N VAL A 62 -5.13 -16.98 2.32
CA VAL A 62 -6.40 -17.75 2.49
C VAL A 62 -6.63 -18.90 1.49
N THR A 63 -5.61 -19.42 0.79
CA THR A 63 -5.79 -20.62 -0.04
C THR A 63 -5.37 -21.94 0.61
N ARG A 64 -5.02 -21.96 1.91
CA ARG A 64 -4.56 -23.20 2.59
C ARG A 64 -5.50 -23.79 3.65
N TYR A 65 -6.79 -23.53 3.58
CA TYR A 65 -7.74 -24.52 4.12
C TYR A 65 -8.63 -25.01 2.99
N CYS A 66 -8.07 -26.02 2.31
CA CYS A 66 -8.81 -27.11 1.72
C CYS A 66 -9.84 -27.58 2.75
N GLU A 67 -11.10 -27.26 2.48
CA GLU A 67 -12.22 -28.17 2.58
C GLU A 67 -11.74 -29.65 2.64
N SER A 68 -11.89 -30.30 3.78
CA SER A 68 -11.90 -31.77 3.85
C SER A 68 -13.13 -32.13 4.64
N ASP A 69 -14.09 -32.63 3.86
CA ASP A 69 -15.18 -33.53 4.23
C ASP A 69 -14.71 -34.66 5.15
#